data_AF-A0A512C110-F1
#
_entry.id   AF-A0A512C110-F1
#
_cell.length_a   1.000
_cell.length_b   1.000
_cell.length_c   1.000
_cell.angle_alpha   90.00
_cell.angle_beta   90.00
_cell.angle_gamma   90.00
#
_symmetry.space_group_name_H-M   'P 1'
#
loop_
_entity.id
_entity.type
_entity.pdbx_description
1 polymer ?
#
loop_
_entity_poly.entity_id
_entity_poly.type
_entity_poly.pdbx_seq_one_letter_code
_entity_poly.pdbx_strand_id
1 'polypeptide(L)'
;MTPTTLADEHPIFSMTSIASVQEGNAGITNFIITISRTHALVQSEVTLVMPTGNIDEKDFGMFGGTPFNGGVNLTFATGELEKTVILEVKGDTDYEEYETFSLLLLGAVNATVNAAASTANGKIINDDSGSTAVDGDASNNTLDGGVGDDTLSGGNGNDVLTGGAGRDVFAFKNAPKKRSNFDTITDFNVVDDAVWLSKAVFTKLGKKGSETAPVLLNKKHFVVGNKAKDKDDYIIYKKSTGILYYDNDGSGSAKAVEIPKFATKPGLTHQDFFIV
;
A
#
# COMPACT_ATOMS: atom_id res chain seq x y z
N MET A 1 -8.21 -8.11 72.26
CA MET A 1 -8.31 -7.59 70.89
C MET A 1 -7.09 -8.10 70.14
N THR A 2 -7.27 -9.11 69.29
CA THR A 2 -6.27 -9.48 68.29
C THR A 2 -6.19 -8.33 67.29
N PRO A 3 -5.01 -7.74 67.02
CA PRO A 3 -4.90 -6.79 65.93
C PRO A 3 -5.06 -7.58 64.64
N THR A 4 -6.21 -7.46 63.98
CA THR A 4 -6.36 -7.87 62.58
C THR A 4 -5.40 -7.00 61.79
N THR A 5 -4.32 -7.59 61.31
CA THR A 5 -3.39 -6.97 60.36
C THR A 5 -4.17 -6.63 59.11
N LEU A 6 -4.52 -5.35 58.94
CA LEU A 6 -4.99 -4.74 57.69
C LEU A 6 -3.85 -4.63 56.65
N ALA A 7 -3.01 -5.66 56.58
CA ALA A 7 -1.95 -5.78 55.60
C ALA A 7 -2.28 -7.00 54.75
N ASP A 8 -2.61 -6.73 53.49
CA ASP A 8 -2.42 -7.61 52.32
C ASP A 8 -3.67 -7.70 51.43
N GLU A 9 -3.98 -6.61 50.73
CA GLU A 9 -4.48 -6.75 49.38
C GLU A 9 -3.49 -5.92 48.56
N HIS A 10 -2.48 -6.55 47.98
CA HIS A 10 -1.68 -5.91 46.96
C HIS A 10 -2.59 -5.58 45.75
N PRO A 11 -2.43 -4.41 45.10
CA PRO A 11 -3.27 -4.07 43.97
C PRO A 11 -3.14 -5.10 42.85
N ILE A 12 -4.24 -5.34 42.15
CA ILE A 12 -4.31 -6.33 41.07
C ILE A 12 -4.37 -5.58 39.75
N PHE A 13 -3.39 -5.81 38.88
CA PHE A 13 -3.36 -5.26 37.52
C PHE A 13 -4.25 -6.05 36.56
N SER A 14 -4.84 -5.33 35.61
CA SER A 14 -5.67 -5.88 34.54
C SER A 14 -5.55 -5.03 33.28
N MET A 15 -5.68 -5.65 32.11
CA MET A 15 -5.87 -4.95 30.84
C MET A 15 -7.33 -4.99 30.41
N THR A 16 -7.78 -3.92 29.76
CA THR A 16 -9.04 -3.94 29.01
C THR A 16 -8.87 -4.66 27.68
N SER A 17 -9.98 -5.16 27.12
CA SER A 17 -10.01 -5.65 25.73
C SER A 17 -9.62 -4.52 24.78
N ILE A 18 -8.88 -4.88 23.72
CA ILE A 18 -8.46 -3.95 22.67
C ILE A 18 -9.42 -4.14 21.48
N ALA A 19 -9.95 -3.04 20.95
CA ALA A 19 -10.77 -3.07 19.75
C ALA A 19 -9.87 -3.19 18.50
N SER A 20 -10.34 -3.88 17.48
CA SER A 20 -9.67 -3.89 16.17
C SER A 20 -9.62 -2.49 15.57
N VAL A 21 -8.55 -2.17 14.86
CA VAL A 21 -8.41 -0.92 14.10
C VAL A 21 -8.16 -1.25 12.64
N GLN A 22 -8.59 -0.35 11.75
CA GLN A 22 -8.11 -0.38 10.37
C GLN A 22 -6.66 0.10 10.36
N GLU A 23 -5.85 -0.47 9.48
CA GLU A 23 -4.45 -0.10 9.31
C GLU A 23 -4.33 1.35 8.83
N GLY A 24 -5.12 1.69 7.80
CA GLY A 24 -5.17 2.99 7.15
C GLY A 24 -4.13 3.10 6.05
N ASN A 25 -4.44 3.85 4.99
CA ASN A 25 -3.58 3.87 3.79
C ASN A 25 -2.25 4.66 3.91
N ALA A 26 -2.01 5.32 5.05
CA ALA A 26 -0.82 6.12 5.33
C ALA A 26 -0.73 6.54 6.81
N GLY A 27 0.48 6.83 7.28
CA GLY A 27 0.69 7.51 8.56
C GLY A 27 0.67 6.56 9.74
N ILE A 28 0.06 6.97 10.86
CA ILE A 28 0.02 6.16 12.09
C ILE A 28 -1.41 6.03 12.60
N THR A 29 -1.85 4.79 12.80
CA THR A 29 -3.07 4.44 13.54
C THR A 29 -2.70 3.89 14.91
N ASN A 30 -3.39 4.35 15.97
CA ASN A 30 -3.02 3.99 17.34
C ASN A 30 -3.96 2.97 17.96
N PHE A 31 -3.40 1.88 18.49
CA PHE A 31 -4.05 1.15 19.57
C PHE A 31 -3.77 1.83 20.90
N ILE A 32 -4.84 2.08 21.66
CA ILE A 32 -4.77 2.60 23.02
C ILE A 32 -5.01 1.44 23.99
N ILE A 33 -3.96 1.07 24.71
CA ILE A 33 -3.99 -0.05 25.65
C ILE A 33 -4.10 0.54 27.06
N THR A 34 -5.19 0.25 27.76
CA THR A 34 -5.39 0.71 29.14
C THR A 34 -5.05 -0.41 30.12
N ILE A 35 -4.15 -0.09 31.05
CA ILE A 35 -3.77 -0.93 32.17
C ILE A 35 -4.30 -0.27 33.45
N SER A 36 -5.12 -0.99 34.20
CA SER A 36 -5.71 -0.49 35.45
C SER A 36 -5.29 -1.38 36.63
N ARG A 37 -5.33 -0.81 37.84
CA ARG A 37 -5.18 -1.56 39.10
C ARG A 37 -6.30 -1.28 40.10
N THR A 38 -6.64 -2.26 40.92
CA THR A 38 -7.81 -2.22 41.83
C THR A 38 -7.78 -1.11 42.89
N HIS A 39 -6.59 -0.69 43.34
CA HIS A 39 -6.39 0.45 44.25
C HIS A 39 -4.95 1.00 44.14
N ALA A 40 -4.69 2.16 44.75
CA ALA A 40 -3.47 2.93 44.52
C ALA A 40 -2.77 3.40 45.81
N LEU A 41 -2.70 2.54 46.83
CA LEU A 41 -2.17 2.89 48.16
C LEU A 41 -0.64 3.00 48.22
N VAL A 42 0.05 2.28 47.33
CA VAL A 42 1.52 2.26 47.23
C VAL A 42 1.94 2.34 45.76
N GLN A 43 3.21 2.68 45.52
CA GLN A 43 3.79 2.51 44.20
C GLN A 43 3.85 1.03 43.84
N SER A 44 3.49 0.70 42.60
CA SER A 44 3.59 -0.67 42.07
C SER A 44 4.00 -0.65 40.60
N GLU A 45 4.54 -1.76 40.12
CA GLU A 45 5.08 -1.86 38.76
C GLU A 45 4.55 -3.10 38.05
N VAL A 46 4.48 -3.04 36.72
CA VAL A 46 4.16 -4.17 35.84
C VAL A 46 4.84 -3.97 34.49
N THR A 47 5.20 -5.07 33.83
CA THR A 47 5.72 -5.04 32.46
C THR A 47 4.64 -5.46 31.48
N LEU A 48 4.44 -4.68 30.43
CA LEU A 48 3.62 -5.04 29.28
C LEU A 48 4.54 -5.56 28.18
N VAL A 49 4.32 -6.79 27.72
CA VAL A 49 5.05 -7.37 26.58
C VAL A 49 4.08 -7.80 25.48
N MET A 50 4.60 -7.96 24.27
CA MET A 50 3.89 -8.57 23.15
C MET A 50 4.68 -9.81 22.70
N PRO A 51 4.37 -10.99 23.25
CA PRO A 51 5.21 -12.18 23.06
C PRO A 51 4.97 -12.89 21.73
N THR A 52 3.84 -12.62 21.07
CA THR A 52 3.42 -13.28 19.82
C THR A 52 2.60 -12.35 18.95
N GLY A 53 2.85 -12.38 17.64
CA GLY A 53 2.01 -11.83 16.60
C GLY A 53 2.52 -12.28 15.23
N ASN A 54 1.66 -12.22 14.22
CA ASN A 54 2.08 -12.31 12.81
C ASN A 54 2.21 -10.89 12.28
N ILE A 55 3.23 -10.20 12.78
CA ILE A 55 3.49 -8.78 12.56
C ILE A 55 5.00 -8.59 12.45
N ASP A 56 5.44 -7.63 11.65
CA ASP A 56 6.83 -7.29 11.42
C ASP A 56 7.14 -5.79 11.66
N GLU A 57 8.38 -5.36 11.37
CA GLU A 57 8.83 -3.98 11.64
C GLU A 57 8.21 -2.93 10.69
N LYS A 58 7.56 -3.37 9.62
CA LYS A 58 6.86 -2.52 8.65
C LYS A 58 5.53 -2.05 9.20
N ASP A 59 4.78 -2.93 9.87
CA ASP A 59 3.41 -2.67 10.33
C ASP A 59 3.42 -1.87 11.64
N PHE A 60 4.54 -1.87 12.39
CA PHE A 60 4.64 -1.17 13.67
C PHE A 60 5.63 0.00 13.70
N GLY A 61 5.18 1.08 14.34
CA GLY A 61 5.99 2.21 14.77
C GLY A 61 6.58 2.00 16.16
N MET A 62 6.24 2.87 17.11
CA MET A 62 6.68 2.78 18.49
C MET A 62 5.71 1.95 19.35
N PHE A 63 6.27 1.28 20.37
CA PHE A 63 5.52 0.66 21.45
C PHE A 63 5.86 1.35 22.77
N GLY A 64 4.90 2.09 23.34
CA GLY A 64 5.11 2.89 24.54
C GLY A 64 6.19 3.97 24.38
N GLY A 65 6.39 4.49 23.16
CA GLY A 65 7.41 5.49 22.86
C GLY A 65 8.82 4.95 22.69
N THR A 66 8.99 3.62 22.60
CA THR A 66 10.27 2.97 22.31
C THR A 66 10.18 2.10 21.06
N PRO A 67 11.27 1.96 20.27
CA PRO A 67 11.32 0.95 19.21
C PRO A 67 11.05 -0.43 19.79
N PHE A 68 10.35 -1.27 19.04
CA PHE A 68 9.91 -2.58 19.50
C PHE A 68 11.10 -3.47 19.92
N ASN A 69 11.39 -3.55 21.21
CA ASN A 69 12.51 -4.35 21.72
C ASN A 69 12.32 -4.81 23.18
N GLY A 70 11.28 -5.61 23.44
CA GLY A 70 11.20 -6.39 24.69
C GLY A 70 10.20 -5.92 25.76
N GLY A 71 9.33 -4.96 25.46
CA GLY A 71 8.20 -4.56 26.31
C GLY A 71 8.35 -3.20 26.98
N VAL A 72 7.30 -2.79 27.69
CA VAL A 72 7.17 -1.49 28.34
C VAL A 72 7.02 -1.70 29.85
N ASN A 73 7.98 -1.20 30.62
CA ASN A 73 7.88 -1.18 32.08
C ASN A 73 7.02 -0.01 32.53
N LEU A 74 5.98 -0.29 33.32
CA LEU A 74 5.03 0.68 33.81
C LEU A 74 5.15 0.82 35.34
N THR A 75 5.52 2.00 35.80
CA THR A 75 5.55 2.35 37.24
C THR A 75 4.36 3.22 37.59
N PHE A 76 3.43 2.70 38.39
CA PHE A 76 2.25 3.42 38.88
C PHE A 76 2.56 4.11 40.21
N ALA A 77 2.47 5.43 40.26
CA ALA A 77 2.68 6.19 41.49
C ALA A 77 1.52 6.01 42.49
N THR A 78 1.71 6.28 43.78
CA THR A 78 0.60 6.32 44.75
C THR A 78 -0.49 7.28 44.26
N GLY A 79 -1.75 6.85 44.33
CA GLY A 79 -2.92 7.58 43.82
C GLY A 79 -3.27 7.35 42.34
N GLU A 80 -2.39 6.72 41.55
CA GLU A 80 -2.62 6.45 40.13
C GLU A 80 -3.33 5.11 39.92
N LEU A 81 -4.51 5.09 39.30
CA LEU A 81 -5.27 3.84 39.08
C LEU A 81 -5.10 3.26 37.67
N GLU A 82 -4.76 4.09 36.68
CA GLU A 82 -4.72 3.71 35.28
C GLU A 82 -3.54 4.34 34.55
N LYS A 83 -3.01 3.63 33.55
CA LYS A 83 -2.08 4.16 32.55
C LYS A 83 -2.47 3.65 31.17
N THR A 84 -2.11 4.44 30.17
CA THR A 84 -2.23 4.05 28.77
C THR A 84 -0.86 3.78 28.15
N VAL A 85 -0.80 2.77 27.30
CA VAL A 85 0.32 2.51 26.38
C VAL A 85 -0.21 2.63 24.97
N ILE A 86 0.52 3.35 24.13
CA ILE A 86 0.21 3.45 22.70
C ILE A 86 1.06 2.43 21.96
N LEU A 87 0.40 1.68 21.09
CA LEU A 87 1.02 0.88 20.06
C LEU A 87 0.67 1.52 18.71
N GLU A 88 1.68 2.01 18.02
CA GLU A 88 1.55 2.69 16.74
C GLU A 88 1.57 1.67 15.60
N VAL A 89 0.52 1.62 14.80
CA VAL A 89 0.42 0.89 13.53
C VAL A 89 0.78 1.85 12.41
N LYS A 90 1.67 1.46 11.51
CA LYS A 90 1.99 2.25 10.33
C LYS A 90 0.99 1.89 9.25
N GLY A 91 0.30 2.91 8.75
CA GLY A 91 -0.55 2.74 7.59
C GLY A 91 0.29 2.74 6.31
N ASP A 92 0.02 1.82 5.40
CA ASP A 92 0.56 1.82 4.05
C ASP A 92 -0.49 1.35 3.01
N THR A 93 -0.06 0.96 1.82
CA THR A 93 -0.98 0.58 0.73
C THR A 93 -0.71 -0.82 0.21
N ASP A 94 0.21 -1.55 0.85
CA ASP A 94 0.60 -2.88 0.44
C ASP A 94 -0.48 -3.84 0.96
N TYR A 95 -1.09 -4.62 0.06
CA TYR A 95 -2.10 -5.56 0.50
C TYR A 95 -1.50 -6.69 1.34
N GLU A 96 -1.96 -6.79 2.59
CA GLU A 96 -1.55 -7.82 3.54
C GLU A 96 -2.75 -8.62 4.09
N GLU A 97 -2.50 -9.78 4.72
CA GLU A 97 -3.57 -10.49 5.43
C GLU A 97 -3.86 -9.81 6.77
N TYR A 98 -5.05 -10.03 7.35
CA TYR A 98 -5.33 -9.50 8.69
C TYR A 98 -4.30 -9.98 9.71
N GLU A 99 -3.80 -9.03 10.48
CA GLU A 99 -2.77 -9.31 11.45
C GLU A 99 -3.34 -9.39 12.85
N THR A 100 -2.73 -10.21 13.69
CA THR A 100 -3.12 -10.36 15.09
C THR A 100 -1.90 -10.35 15.98
N PHE A 101 -2.08 -9.76 17.16
CA PHE A 101 -1.08 -9.74 18.20
C PHE A 101 -1.71 -10.00 19.56
N SER A 102 -0.92 -10.54 20.48
CA SER A 102 -1.30 -10.72 21.87
C SER A 102 -0.38 -9.90 22.76
N LEU A 103 -0.97 -9.19 23.72
CA LEU A 103 -0.26 -8.55 24.82
C LEU A 103 -0.34 -9.41 26.07
N LEU A 104 0.66 -9.28 26.94
CA LEU A 104 0.76 -9.97 28.22
C LEU A 104 1.30 -9.03 29.29
N LEU A 105 0.65 -9.01 30.45
CA LEU A 105 1.19 -8.41 31.68
C LEU A 105 1.99 -9.44 32.46
N LEU A 106 3.20 -9.07 32.86
CA LEU A 106 4.09 -9.91 33.67
C LEU A 106 4.99 -9.08 34.59
N GLY A 107 5.67 -9.76 35.52
CA GLY A 107 6.68 -9.13 36.38
C GLY A 107 6.12 -8.07 37.35
N ALA A 108 4.91 -8.28 37.88
CA ALA A 108 4.32 -7.34 38.83
C ALA A 108 5.14 -7.23 40.13
N VAL A 109 5.36 -6.00 40.61
CA VAL A 109 6.07 -5.69 41.86
C VAL A 109 5.16 -4.90 42.78
N ASN A 110 5.08 -5.30 44.06
CA ASN A 110 4.12 -4.79 45.05
C ASN A 110 2.65 -4.85 44.59
N ALA A 111 2.36 -5.79 43.70
CA ALA A 111 1.08 -6.00 43.03
C ALA A 111 0.98 -7.47 42.56
N THR A 112 -0.20 -7.88 42.13
CA THR A 112 -0.41 -9.13 41.37
C THR A 112 -1.05 -8.81 40.02
N VAL A 113 -1.14 -9.81 39.13
CA VAL A 113 -1.85 -9.69 37.86
C VAL A 113 -3.08 -10.57 37.90
N ASN A 114 -4.23 -10.04 37.50
CA ASN A 114 -5.43 -10.83 37.29
C ASN A 114 -5.20 -11.78 36.10
N ALA A 115 -5.05 -13.09 36.36
CA ALA A 115 -4.79 -14.07 35.31
C ALA A 115 -5.83 -14.02 34.18
N ALA A 116 -7.11 -13.76 34.48
CA ALA A 116 -8.19 -13.69 33.50
C ALA A 116 -8.18 -12.41 32.64
N ALA A 117 -7.43 -11.38 33.05
CA ALA A 117 -7.26 -10.12 32.34
C ALA A 117 -5.77 -9.76 32.18
N SER A 118 -4.93 -10.79 32.13
CA SER A 118 -3.47 -10.67 31.98
C SER A 118 -3.06 -10.56 30.52
N THR A 119 -3.98 -10.86 29.60
CA THR A 119 -3.76 -10.80 28.15
C THR A 119 -4.81 -9.92 27.47
N ALA A 120 -4.42 -9.31 26.37
CA ALA A 120 -5.32 -8.58 25.49
C ALA A 120 -4.89 -8.85 24.05
N ASN A 121 -5.84 -9.21 23.19
CA ASN A 121 -5.56 -9.48 21.78
C ASN A 121 -6.03 -8.29 20.96
N GLY A 122 -5.19 -7.86 20.02
CA GLY A 122 -5.54 -6.88 19.01
C GLY A 122 -5.58 -7.51 17.63
N LYS A 123 -6.33 -6.85 16.75
CA LYS A 123 -6.41 -7.21 15.33
C LYS A 123 -6.25 -5.94 14.49
N ILE A 124 -5.30 -5.97 13.56
CA ILE A 124 -5.20 -4.97 12.50
C ILE A 124 -6.04 -5.49 11.34
N ILE A 125 -6.94 -4.64 10.86
CA ILE A 125 -7.81 -4.93 9.73
C ILE A 125 -7.17 -4.23 8.53
N ASN A 126 -6.55 -5.02 7.66
CA ASN A 126 -6.18 -4.58 6.31
C ASN A 126 -7.41 -3.93 5.65
N ASP A 127 -7.24 -2.68 5.25
CA ASP A 127 -8.20 -1.89 4.48
C ASP A 127 -7.71 -1.55 3.06
N ASP A 128 -6.60 -2.15 2.66
CA ASP A 128 -6.08 -2.12 1.31
C ASP A 128 -6.69 -3.22 0.44
N SER A 129 -6.72 -2.95 -0.85
CA SER A 129 -7.22 -3.84 -1.88
C SER A 129 -6.06 -4.46 -2.64
N GLY A 130 -6.09 -5.78 -2.81
CA GLY A 130 -5.02 -6.52 -3.47
C GLY A 130 -4.79 -6.07 -4.91
N SER A 131 -3.52 -5.92 -5.30
CA SER A 131 -3.12 -5.73 -6.68
C SER A 131 -3.51 -6.93 -7.54
N THR A 132 -4.15 -6.67 -8.67
CA THR A 132 -4.54 -7.69 -9.66
C THR A 132 -3.72 -7.54 -10.94
N ALA A 133 -3.13 -8.64 -11.41
CA ALA A 133 -2.61 -8.72 -12.77
C ALA A 133 -3.69 -9.31 -13.69
N VAL A 134 -4.20 -8.52 -14.62
CA VAL A 134 -5.25 -8.92 -15.56
C VAL A 134 -4.71 -8.94 -16.97
N ASP A 135 -4.54 -10.14 -17.53
CA ASP A 135 -4.22 -10.34 -18.94
C ASP A 135 -5.49 -10.76 -19.70
N GLY A 136 -5.85 -9.99 -20.72
CA GLY A 136 -6.83 -10.37 -21.74
C GLY A 136 -6.30 -11.42 -22.71
N ASP A 137 -7.15 -11.87 -23.61
CA ASP A 137 -6.82 -12.91 -24.58
C ASP A 137 -6.51 -12.31 -25.98
N ALA A 138 -6.97 -12.96 -27.05
CA ALA A 138 -6.80 -12.46 -28.42
C ALA A 138 -8.09 -11.83 -28.99
N SER A 139 -9.17 -11.86 -28.22
CA SER A 139 -10.48 -11.30 -28.51
C SER A 139 -10.58 -9.88 -27.97
N ASN A 140 -11.67 -9.18 -28.28
CA ASN A 140 -11.91 -7.88 -27.63
C ASN A 140 -12.36 -8.10 -26.19
N ASN A 141 -11.56 -7.66 -25.23
CA ASN A 141 -11.83 -7.78 -23.81
C ASN A 141 -12.36 -6.45 -23.23
N THR A 142 -13.08 -6.56 -22.10
CA THR A 142 -13.38 -5.42 -21.21
C THR A 142 -12.83 -5.79 -19.85
N LEU A 143 -11.76 -5.13 -19.45
CA LEU A 143 -11.00 -5.40 -18.24
C LEU A 143 -11.15 -4.23 -17.27
N ASP A 144 -11.37 -4.54 -16.00
CA ASP A 144 -11.56 -3.61 -14.90
C ASP A 144 -10.70 -4.09 -13.72
N GLY A 145 -9.72 -3.30 -13.30
CA GLY A 145 -8.83 -3.61 -12.17
C GLY A 145 -9.56 -3.48 -10.84
N GLY A 146 -10.31 -2.40 -10.67
CA GLY A 146 -11.19 -2.16 -9.55
C GLY A 146 -10.56 -1.24 -8.52
N VAL A 147 -10.16 -1.77 -7.37
CA VAL A 147 -9.43 -1.01 -6.35
C VAL A 147 -8.11 -1.73 -6.11
N GLY A 148 -7.02 -0.99 -5.96
CA GLY A 148 -5.66 -1.52 -5.75
C GLY A 148 -4.73 -1.05 -6.85
N ASP A 149 -3.45 -1.35 -6.71
CA ASP A 149 -2.46 -1.04 -7.75
C ASP A 149 -2.47 -2.17 -8.80
N ASP A 150 -3.28 -2.05 -9.85
CA ASP A 150 -3.51 -3.14 -10.80
C ASP A 150 -2.56 -3.07 -12.02
N THR A 151 -2.32 -4.21 -12.67
CA THR A 151 -1.60 -4.27 -13.96
C THR A 151 -2.47 -4.92 -15.02
N LEU A 152 -2.92 -4.14 -16.00
CA LEU A 152 -3.81 -4.56 -17.06
C LEU A 152 -3.08 -4.64 -18.41
N SER A 153 -3.23 -5.75 -19.11
CA SER A 153 -2.80 -5.94 -20.50
C SER A 153 -3.93 -6.56 -21.30
N GLY A 154 -4.45 -5.85 -22.30
CA GLY A 154 -5.56 -6.33 -23.13
C GLY A 154 -5.23 -7.57 -23.97
N GLY A 155 -3.95 -7.75 -24.31
CA GLY A 155 -3.51 -8.84 -25.18
C GLY A 155 -3.52 -8.43 -26.65
N ASN A 156 -4.27 -9.16 -27.49
CA ASN A 156 -4.65 -8.65 -28.81
C ASN A 156 -6.16 -8.44 -28.82
N GLY A 157 -6.65 -7.58 -29.71
CA GLY A 157 -8.07 -7.26 -29.76
C GLY A 157 -8.23 -5.75 -29.66
N ASN A 158 -9.43 -5.21 -29.82
CA ASN A 158 -9.66 -3.82 -29.46
C ASN A 158 -10.26 -3.82 -28.07
N ASP A 159 -9.41 -3.63 -27.07
CA ASP A 159 -9.79 -3.83 -25.67
C ASP A 159 -10.28 -2.54 -25.02
N VAL A 160 -11.07 -2.68 -23.95
CA VAL A 160 -11.49 -1.59 -23.07
C VAL A 160 -10.90 -1.86 -21.70
N LEU A 161 -10.02 -0.97 -21.23
CA LEU A 161 -9.25 -1.12 -20.00
C LEU A 161 -9.62 0.00 -19.03
N THR A 162 -10.05 -0.37 -17.82
CA THR A 162 -10.35 0.52 -16.71
C THR A 162 -9.42 0.12 -15.56
N GLY A 163 -8.60 1.05 -15.08
CA GLY A 163 -7.71 0.79 -13.93
C GLY A 163 -8.53 0.75 -12.65
N GLY A 164 -9.29 1.81 -12.42
CA GLY A 164 -10.08 2.01 -11.21
C GLY A 164 -9.38 2.95 -10.23
N ALA A 165 -9.35 2.58 -8.96
CA ALA A 165 -8.72 3.38 -7.91
C ALA A 165 -7.42 2.72 -7.46
N GLY A 166 -6.32 3.47 -7.47
CA GLY A 166 -4.99 2.96 -7.14
C GLY A 166 -3.98 3.49 -8.16
N ARG A 167 -2.75 2.97 -8.10
CA ARG A 167 -1.69 3.27 -9.07
C ARG A 167 -1.65 2.17 -10.12
N ASP A 168 -2.41 2.36 -11.19
CA ASP A 168 -2.61 1.31 -12.18
C ASP A 168 -1.57 1.34 -13.29
N VAL A 169 -1.31 0.17 -13.87
CA VAL A 169 -0.41 -0.01 -15.01
C VAL A 169 -1.18 -0.54 -16.20
N PHE A 170 -1.13 0.18 -17.31
CA PHE A 170 -1.62 -0.28 -18.61
C PHE A 170 -0.43 -0.76 -19.47
N ALA A 171 -0.28 -2.08 -19.59
CA ALA A 171 0.87 -2.72 -20.22
C ALA A 171 0.60 -3.13 -21.68
N PHE A 172 1.39 -2.57 -22.59
CA PHE A 172 1.36 -2.90 -24.02
C PHE A 172 2.49 -3.87 -24.37
N LYS A 173 2.16 -5.16 -24.39
CA LYS A 173 3.10 -6.27 -24.63
C LYS A 173 3.05 -6.82 -26.06
N ASN A 174 2.03 -6.43 -26.84
CA ASN A 174 1.80 -6.91 -28.21
C ASN A 174 1.97 -5.79 -29.24
N ALA A 175 2.29 -6.17 -30.48
CA ALA A 175 2.48 -5.20 -31.56
C ALA A 175 1.16 -4.46 -31.89
N PRO A 176 1.16 -3.11 -31.91
CA PRO A 176 -0.05 -2.34 -32.18
C PRO A 176 -0.57 -2.56 -33.61
N LYS A 177 -1.90 -2.63 -33.75
CA LYS A 177 -2.59 -2.84 -35.03
C LYS A 177 -3.87 -2.03 -35.03
N LYS A 178 -3.88 -0.89 -35.72
CA LYS A 178 -5.02 0.06 -35.80
C LYS A 178 -6.44 -0.55 -35.90
N ARG A 179 -6.63 -1.70 -36.55
CA ARG A 179 -7.95 -2.32 -36.73
C ARG A 179 -8.28 -3.45 -35.73
N SER A 180 -7.28 -4.02 -35.07
CA SER A 180 -7.42 -5.29 -34.33
C SER A 180 -6.49 -5.40 -33.10
N ASN A 181 -5.85 -4.31 -32.72
CA ASN A 181 -5.01 -4.14 -31.53
C ASN A 181 -4.91 -2.62 -31.25
N PHE A 182 -6.06 -2.01 -30.99
CA PHE A 182 -6.24 -0.58 -30.73
C PHE A 182 -7.18 -0.38 -29.54
N ASP A 183 -6.58 -0.28 -28.37
CA ASP A 183 -7.30 -0.33 -27.10
C ASP A 183 -7.82 1.04 -26.67
N THR A 184 -8.77 1.04 -25.76
CA THR A 184 -9.29 2.23 -25.10
C THR A 184 -9.06 2.13 -23.60
N ILE A 185 -8.26 3.05 -23.06
CA ILE A 185 -8.12 3.25 -21.61
C ILE A 185 -9.16 4.27 -21.17
N THR A 186 -9.98 3.93 -20.18
CA THR A 186 -11.21 4.66 -19.86
C THR A 186 -11.02 5.77 -18.84
N ASP A 187 -10.08 5.62 -17.91
CA ASP A 187 -10.01 6.42 -16.67
C ASP A 187 -8.62 6.93 -16.27
N PHE A 188 -7.58 6.67 -17.08
CA PHE A 188 -6.18 7.04 -16.78
C PHE A 188 -5.98 8.36 -16.02
N ASN A 189 -5.35 8.26 -14.85
CA ASN A 189 -4.99 9.33 -13.94
C ASN A 189 -3.47 9.56 -13.96
N VAL A 190 -3.03 10.75 -14.39
CA VAL A 190 -1.60 11.08 -14.54
C VAL A 190 -0.82 11.16 -13.22
N VAL A 191 -1.51 11.20 -12.08
CA VAL A 191 -0.84 11.24 -10.77
C VAL A 191 -0.46 9.84 -10.32
N ASP A 192 -1.34 8.87 -10.58
CA ASP A 192 -1.27 7.54 -9.99
C ASP A 192 -0.84 6.48 -11.03
N ASP A 193 -1.29 6.59 -12.28
CA ASP A 193 -1.18 5.53 -13.27
C ASP A 193 0.07 5.64 -14.17
N ALA A 194 0.46 4.50 -14.74
CA ALA A 194 1.56 4.38 -15.67
C ALA A 194 1.20 3.55 -16.91
N VAL A 195 1.95 3.78 -17.99
CA VAL A 195 1.88 3.01 -19.23
C VAL A 195 3.19 2.25 -19.40
N TRP A 196 3.11 0.93 -19.49
CA TRP A 196 4.26 0.09 -19.75
C TRP A 196 4.34 -0.28 -21.23
N LEU A 197 5.53 -0.10 -21.82
CA LEU A 197 5.81 -0.36 -23.22
C LEU A 197 6.90 -1.45 -23.30
N SER A 198 6.52 -2.63 -23.80
CA SER A 198 7.48 -3.73 -23.95
C SER A 198 8.59 -3.40 -24.94
N LYS A 199 9.85 -3.48 -24.51
CA LYS A 199 11.04 -3.28 -25.36
C LYS A 199 11.14 -4.30 -26.49
N ALA A 200 10.47 -5.44 -26.36
CA ALA A 200 10.40 -6.45 -27.42
C ALA A 200 9.54 -5.97 -28.61
N VAL A 201 8.54 -5.13 -28.34
CA VAL A 201 7.66 -4.53 -29.36
C VAL A 201 8.18 -3.17 -29.80
N PHE A 202 8.46 -2.28 -28.85
CA PHE A 202 8.84 -0.90 -29.09
C PHE A 202 10.36 -0.73 -29.09
N THR A 203 11.02 -1.44 -30.01
CA THR A 203 12.48 -1.66 -30.03
C THR A 203 13.36 -0.40 -30.11
N LYS A 204 12.78 0.75 -30.47
CA LYS A 204 13.50 2.04 -30.53
C LYS A 204 13.61 2.77 -29.19
N LEU A 205 12.78 2.41 -28.21
CA LEU A 205 12.70 3.14 -26.94
C LEU A 205 13.85 2.84 -25.99
N GLY A 206 14.51 1.69 -26.15
CA GLY A 206 15.65 1.27 -25.34
C GLY A 206 15.78 -0.25 -25.28
N LYS A 207 16.87 -0.73 -24.66
CA LYS A 207 17.12 -2.17 -24.42
C LYS A 207 17.04 -2.57 -22.94
N LYS A 208 16.83 -1.59 -22.05
CA LYS A 208 16.74 -1.77 -20.60
C LYS A 208 15.28 -1.70 -20.15
N GLY A 209 14.99 -2.19 -18.96
CA GLY A 209 13.64 -2.38 -18.44
C GLY A 209 13.33 -3.84 -18.18
N SER A 210 12.49 -4.10 -17.19
CA SER A 210 11.73 -5.34 -16.98
C SER A 210 10.47 -4.98 -16.18
N GLU A 211 9.46 -5.85 -16.15
CA GLU A 211 8.25 -5.63 -15.33
C GLU A 211 8.60 -5.44 -13.84
N THR A 212 9.66 -6.08 -13.35
CA THR A 212 10.17 -5.91 -11.98
C THR A 212 11.14 -4.73 -11.79
N ALA A 213 11.56 -4.08 -12.88
CA ALA A 213 12.48 -2.94 -12.84
C ALA A 213 12.24 -2.04 -14.07
N PRO A 214 11.05 -1.41 -14.16
CA PRO A 214 10.68 -0.57 -15.29
C PRO A 214 11.62 0.63 -15.41
N VAL A 215 11.96 1.01 -16.64
CA VAL A 215 12.85 2.16 -16.90
C VAL A 215 12.05 3.30 -17.50
N LEU A 216 12.09 4.47 -16.87
CA LEU A 216 11.41 5.66 -17.35
C LEU A 216 11.78 6.00 -18.81
N LEU A 217 10.78 6.35 -19.61
CA LEU A 217 10.97 6.77 -21.00
C LEU A 217 11.87 8.01 -21.06
N ASN A 218 12.85 7.98 -21.97
CA ASN A 218 13.69 9.15 -22.20
C ASN A 218 12.84 10.30 -22.75
N LYS A 219 12.88 11.47 -22.11
CA LYS A 219 12.12 12.66 -22.53
C LYS A 219 12.28 13.04 -24.01
N LYS A 220 13.43 12.73 -24.63
CA LYS A 220 13.68 13.01 -26.06
C LYS A 220 12.89 12.10 -27.01
N HIS A 221 12.29 11.04 -26.49
CA HIS A 221 11.48 10.10 -27.25
C HIS A 221 9.98 10.41 -27.21
N PHE A 222 9.59 11.47 -26.50
CA PHE A 222 8.19 11.78 -26.27
C PHE A 222 7.84 13.18 -26.76
N VAL A 223 6.74 13.28 -27.50
CA VAL A 223 6.20 14.56 -27.92
C VAL A 223 4.68 14.63 -27.86
N VAL A 224 4.15 15.76 -27.40
CA VAL A 224 2.74 16.10 -27.59
C VAL A 224 2.58 16.85 -28.90
N GLY A 225 1.76 16.32 -29.81
CA GLY A 225 1.56 16.89 -31.14
C GLY A 225 0.80 15.98 -32.11
N ASN A 226 0.79 16.38 -33.38
CA ASN A 226 0.15 15.61 -34.46
C ASN A 226 1.10 14.62 -35.14
N LYS A 227 2.41 14.76 -34.92
CA LYS A 227 3.51 13.96 -35.48
C LYS A 227 4.80 14.22 -34.68
N ALA A 228 5.83 13.43 -34.93
CA ALA A 228 7.20 13.69 -34.48
C ALA A 228 7.68 15.10 -34.90
N LYS A 229 8.49 15.73 -34.04
CA LYS A 229 9.07 17.06 -34.25
C LYS A 229 10.56 17.00 -34.57
N ASP A 230 11.28 16.03 -34.02
CA ASP A 230 12.66 15.75 -34.37
C ASP A 230 12.84 14.29 -34.80
N LYS A 231 14.08 13.79 -34.85
CA LYS A 231 14.43 12.46 -35.37
C LYS A 231 14.33 11.33 -34.35
N ASP A 232 14.07 11.65 -33.08
CA ASP A 232 14.08 10.70 -31.99
C ASP A 232 12.72 10.63 -31.26
N ASP A 233 11.66 11.30 -31.76
CA ASP A 233 10.31 11.32 -31.20
C ASP A 233 9.53 10.02 -31.53
N TYR A 234 9.87 8.93 -30.85
CA TYR A 234 9.24 7.62 -31.09
C TYR A 234 7.84 7.47 -30.49
N ILE A 235 7.48 8.23 -29.45
CA ILE A 235 6.16 8.24 -28.82
C ILE A 235 5.51 9.60 -28.99
N ILE A 236 4.35 9.62 -29.64
CA ILE A 236 3.62 10.84 -29.96
C ILE A 236 2.25 10.77 -29.31
N TYR A 237 1.94 11.74 -28.45
CA TYR A 237 0.60 11.87 -27.89
C TYR A 237 -0.19 12.98 -28.58
N LYS A 238 -1.31 12.61 -29.21
CA LYS A 238 -2.23 13.57 -29.83
C LYS A 238 -3.38 13.90 -28.88
N LYS A 239 -3.17 14.93 -28.05
CA LYS A 239 -4.13 15.36 -27.02
C LYS A 239 -5.55 15.65 -27.54
N SER A 240 -5.71 16.14 -28.77
CA SER A 240 -7.04 16.43 -29.33
C SER A 240 -7.90 15.18 -29.52
N THR A 241 -7.28 14.04 -29.84
CA THR A 241 -7.95 12.75 -30.03
C THR A 241 -7.78 11.80 -28.85
N GLY A 242 -6.81 12.07 -27.97
CA GLY A 242 -6.43 11.17 -26.88
C GLY A 242 -5.62 9.96 -27.34
N ILE A 243 -5.10 9.96 -28.57
CA ILE A 243 -4.45 8.77 -29.14
C ILE A 243 -2.95 8.87 -28.95
N LEU A 244 -2.35 7.76 -28.50
CA LEU A 244 -0.90 7.57 -28.46
C LEU A 244 -0.45 6.84 -29.72
N TYR A 245 0.68 7.28 -30.26
CA TYR A 245 1.28 6.70 -31.46
C TYR A 245 2.71 6.26 -31.17
N TYR A 246 3.12 5.15 -31.78
CA TYR A 246 4.50 4.76 -31.94
C TYR A 246 4.97 5.10 -33.37
N ASP A 247 5.95 5.97 -33.48
CA ASP A 247 6.64 6.26 -34.73
C ASP A 247 7.97 5.52 -34.76
N ASN A 248 8.05 4.43 -35.52
CA ASN A 248 9.23 3.57 -35.54
C ASN A 248 10.49 4.23 -36.14
N ASP A 249 10.34 5.28 -36.96
CA ASP A 249 11.48 6.05 -37.45
C ASP A 249 11.80 7.28 -36.60
N GLY A 250 10.90 7.64 -35.69
CA GLY A 250 11.02 8.75 -34.75
C GLY A 250 11.04 10.13 -35.40
N SER A 251 10.95 10.23 -36.72
CA SER A 251 11.16 11.44 -37.53
C SER A 251 9.87 12.03 -38.12
N GLY A 252 8.78 11.26 -38.09
CA GLY A 252 7.49 11.64 -38.69
C GLY A 252 7.47 11.51 -40.21
N SER A 253 8.53 10.93 -40.81
CA SER A 253 8.60 10.68 -42.25
C SER A 253 7.79 9.44 -42.62
N ALA A 254 7.93 8.37 -41.84
CA ALA A 254 7.08 7.20 -41.88
C ALA A 254 5.76 7.43 -41.13
N LYS A 255 4.79 6.57 -41.43
CA LYS A 255 3.49 6.60 -40.77
C LYS A 255 3.60 5.97 -39.38
N ALA A 256 3.34 6.77 -38.34
CA ALA A 256 3.20 6.28 -36.98
C ALA A 256 1.97 5.36 -36.82
N VAL A 257 2.07 4.39 -35.91
CA VAL A 257 1.04 3.40 -35.60
C VAL A 257 0.35 3.76 -34.29
N GLU A 258 -0.96 3.61 -34.21
CA GLU A 258 -1.79 3.88 -33.02
C GLU A 258 -1.60 2.77 -31.98
N ILE A 259 -1.45 3.12 -30.69
CA ILE A 259 -1.28 2.19 -29.57
C ILE A 259 -2.58 2.10 -28.74
N PRO A 260 -2.83 2.87 -27.64
CA PRO A 260 -4.21 3.06 -27.18
C PRO A 260 -4.75 4.45 -27.47
N LYS A 261 -6.05 4.56 -27.24
CA LYS A 261 -6.78 5.81 -27.01
C LYS A 261 -7.06 5.97 -25.52
N PHE A 262 -6.69 7.11 -24.96
CA PHE A 262 -7.10 7.56 -23.64
C PHE A 262 -8.43 8.33 -23.75
N ALA A 263 -9.49 7.81 -23.14
CA ALA A 263 -10.82 8.41 -23.21
C ALA A 263 -10.89 9.80 -22.56
N THR A 264 -10.18 9.98 -21.42
CA THR A 264 -10.12 11.22 -20.63
C THR A 264 -9.23 12.31 -21.25
N LYS A 265 -8.42 11.95 -22.26
CA LYS A 265 -7.42 12.82 -22.91
C LYS A 265 -6.47 13.52 -21.90
N PRO A 266 -5.79 12.76 -21.04
CA PRO A 266 -5.00 13.29 -19.94
C PRO A 266 -3.82 14.15 -20.40
N GLY A 267 -3.25 14.91 -19.48
CA GLY A 267 -2.09 15.76 -19.72
C GLY A 267 -0.77 14.98 -19.78
N LEU A 268 -0.64 14.03 -20.71
CA LEU A 268 0.48 13.08 -20.70
C LEU A 268 1.85 13.73 -20.92
N THR A 269 2.84 13.20 -20.21
CA THR A 269 4.26 13.52 -20.31
C THR A 269 5.09 12.24 -20.41
N HIS A 270 6.39 12.37 -20.67
CA HIS A 270 7.30 11.21 -20.64
C HIS A 270 7.36 10.48 -19.30
N GLN A 271 6.93 11.10 -18.19
CA GLN A 271 6.95 10.51 -16.86
C GLN A 271 5.92 9.38 -16.69
N ASP A 272 4.90 9.38 -17.54
CA ASP A 272 3.80 8.40 -17.48
C ASP A 272 4.14 7.11 -18.23
N PHE A 273 5.33 7.02 -18.85
CA PHE A 273 5.72 5.90 -19.71
C PHE A 273 7.00 5.23 -19.21
N PHE A 274 6.93 3.90 -19.14
CA PHE A 274 8.05 3.08 -18.73
C PHE A 274 8.31 1.95 -19.72
N ILE A 275 9.58 1.59 -19.85
CA ILE A 275 10.05 0.50 -20.71
C ILE A 275 10.27 -0.74 -19.85
N VAL A 276 9.72 -1.87 -20.31
CA VAL A 276 9.83 -3.20 -19.67
C VAL A 276 10.41 -4.24 -20.63
#